data_AF-A0A359CPE0-F1
#
_entry.id   AF-A0A359CPE0-F1
#
_cell.length_a   1.000
_cell.length_b   1.000
_cell.length_c   1.000
_cell.angle_alpha   90.00
_cell.angle_beta   90.00
_cell.angle_gamma   90.00
#
_symmetry.space_group_name_H-M   'P 1'
#
loop_
_entity.id
_entity.type
_entity.pdbx_description
1 polymer ?
#
loop_
_entity_poly.entity_id
_entity_poly.type
_entity_poly.pdbx_seq_one_letter_code
_entity_poly.pdbx_strand_id
1 'polypeptide(L)' 'GIKIFKKYGQNTINTVRENPYKLCEDISGIGFKTADRIARNLGMPLNSIERAKAGIKYILYSFTANGHTYLPM' A
#
# COMPACT_ATOMS: atom_id res chain seq x y z
N GLY A 1 -15.06 9.33 2.34
CA GLY A 1 -15.17 7.86 2.38
C GLY A 1 -15.47 7.17 1.05
N ILE A 2 -15.29 7.78 -0.14
CA ILE A 2 -15.85 7.23 -1.40
C ILE A 2 -14.79 6.81 -2.46
N LYS A 3 -13.50 7.14 -2.27
CA LYS A 3 -12.47 6.91 -3.31
C LYS A 3 -12.20 5.42 -3.63
N ILE A 4 -12.29 4.55 -2.63
CA ILE A 4 -11.99 3.11 -2.79
C ILE A 4 -13.07 2.41 -3.62
N PHE A 5 -14.34 2.64 -3.26
CA PHE A 5 -15.48 2.07 -3.96
C PHE A 5 -15.61 2.60 -5.40
N LYS A 6 -15.19 3.85 -5.67
CA LYS A 6 -15.22 4.43 -7.02
C LYS A 6 -14.24 3.79 -8.01
N LYS A 7 -13.08 3.28 -7.54
CA LYS A 7 -12.05 2.73 -8.44
C LYS A 7 -12.27 1.26 -8.78
N TYR A 8 -12.81 0.47 -7.86
CA TYR A 8 -12.98 -0.98 -8.06
C TYR A 8 -14.44 -1.46 -7.96
N GLY A 9 -15.40 -0.59 -7.63
CA GLY A 9 -16.81 -0.97 -7.50
C GLY A 9 -17.00 -2.14 -6.53
N GLN A 10 -17.77 -3.15 -6.94
CA GLN A 10 -17.95 -4.39 -6.17
C GLN A 10 -16.67 -5.24 -6.04
N ASN A 11 -15.72 -5.16 -6.99
CA ASN A 11 -14.47 -5.92 -6.95
C ASN A 11 -13.43 -5.33 -5.99
N THR A 12 -13.72 -4.19 -5.37
CA THR A 12 -12.85 -3.57 -4.37
C THR A 12 -12.46 -4.56 -3.28
N ILE A 13 -13.43 -5.31 -2.78
CA ILE A 13 -13.21 -6.20 -1.64
C ILE A 13 -12.31 -7.37 -2.03
N ASN A 14 -12.49 -7.94 -3.22
CA ASN A 14 -11.72 -9.10 -3.68
C ASN A 14 -10.26 -8.71 -3.96
N THR A 15 -10.03 -7.63 -4.71
CA THR A 15 -8.67 -7.15 -5.00
C THR A 15 -7.91 -6.79 -3.72
N VAL A 16 -8.58 -6.17 -2.75
CA VAL A 16 -7.97 -5.79 -1.46
C VAL A 16 -7.69 -7.01 -0.59
N ARG A 17 -8.54 -8.04 -0.65
CA ARG A 17 -8.30 -9.30 0.07
C ARG A 17 -7.10 -10.06 -0.49
N GLU A 18 -6.93 -10.09 -1.80
CA GLU A 18 -5.76 -10.72 -2.43
C GLU A 18 -4.47 -9.94 -2.15
N ASN A 19 -4.49 -8.61 -2.34
CA ASN A 19 -3.32 -7.77 -2.07
C ASN A 19 -3.74 -6.38 -1.59
N PRO A 20 -3.78 -6.14 -0.27
CA PRO A 20 -4.15 -4.87 0.32
C PRO A 20 -3.18 -3.73 -0.04
N TYR A 21 -1.92 -4.04 -0.39
CA TYR A 21 -0.92 -3.03 -0.72
C TYR A 21 -1.14 -2.40 -2.10
N LYS A 22 -1.93 -3.01 -2.99
CA LYS A 22 -2.38 -2.36 -4.23
C LYS A 22 -3.12 -1.05 -3.96
N LEU A 23 -3.78 -0.93 -2.80
CA LEU A 23 -4.43 0.31 -2.39
C LEU A 23 -3.48 1.51 -2.38
N CYS A 24 -2.18 1.30 -2.14
CA CYS A 24 -1.17 2.36 -2.16
C CYS A 24 -0.89 2.90 -3.55
N GLU A 25 -0.98 2.06 -4.56
CA GLU A 25 -0.73 2.43 -5.96
C GLU A 25 -1.99 2.98 -6.59
N ASP A 26 -3.13 2.40 -6.19
CA ASP A 26 -4.37 2.63 -6.89
C ASP A 26 -5.18 3.79 -6.34
N ILE A 27 -5.00 4.15 -5.07
CA ILE A 27 -5.86 5.12 -4.42
C ILE A 27 -5.06 6.30 -3.90
N SER A 28 -5.22 7.42 -4.58
CA SER A 28 -4.69 8.71 -4.13
C SER A 28 -5.22 9.06 -2.73
N GLY A 29 -4.27 9.15 -1.78
CA GLY A 29 -4.53 9.40 -0.35
C GLY A 29 -4.40 8.17 0.55
N ILE A 30 -4.18 6.97 0.00
CA ILE A 30 -3.85 5.79 0.79
C ILE A 30 -2.36 5.52 0.67
N GLY A 31 -1.61 5.82 1.74
CA GLY A 31 -0.20 5.43 1.85
C GLY A 31 -0.02 4.04 2.44
N PHE A 32 1.23 3.56 2.47
CA PHE A 32 1.61 2.27 3.04
C PHE A 32 1.07 2.03 4.45
N LYS A 33 1.17 3.02 5.34
CA LYS A 33 0.67 2.90 6.73
C LYS A 33 -0.82 2.52 6.79
N THR A 34 -1.62 3.11 5.90
CA THR A 34 -3.06 2.83 5.84
C THR A 34 -3.32 1.45 5.25
N ALA A 35 -2.61 1.06 4.18
CA ALA A 35 -2.74 -0.27 3.60
C ALA A 35 -2.24 -1.39 4.53
N ASP A 36 -1.14 -1.17 5.25
CA ASP A 36 -0.59 -2.10 6.25
C ASP A 36 -1.56 -2.34 7.41
N ARG A 37 -2.28 -1.30 7.86
CA ARG A 37 -3.35 -1.46 8.85
C ARG A 37 -4.50 -2.33 8.32
N ILE A 38 -4.91 -2.14 7.06
CA ILE A 38 -5.95 -2.97 6.43
C ILE A 38 -5.44 -4.40 6.26
N ALA A 39 -4.20 -4.60 5.80
CA ALA A 39 -3.58 -5.92 5.64
C ALA A 39 -3.53 -6.71 6.95
N ARG A 40 -3.13 -6.06 8.05
CA ARG A 40 -3.11 -6.67 9.38
C ARG A 40 -4.51 -7.06 9.86
N ASN A 41 -5.50 -6.21 9.64
CA ASN A 41 -6.90 -6.52 9.98
C ASN A 41 -7.47 -7.69 9.14
N LEU A 42 -6.91 -7.93 7.96
CA LEU A 42 -7.25 -9.07 7.10
C LEU A 42 -6.44 -10.34 7.42
N GLY A 43 -5.57 -10.31 8.44
CA GLY A 43 -4.77 -11.47 8.86
C GLY A 43 -3.51 -11.70 8.03
N MET A 44 -3.06 -10.72 7.25
CA MET A 44 -1.84 -10.86 6.45
C MET A 44 -0.60 -10.93 7.36
N PRO A 45 0.31 -11.91 7.15
CA PRO A 45 1.45 -12.09 8.03
C PRO A 45 2.49 -10.98 7.85
N LEU A 46 3.21 -10.66 8.94
CA LEU A 46 4.19 -9.56 8.97
C LEU A 46 5.40 -9.79 8.04
N ASN A 47 5.70 -11.05 7.73
CA ASN A 47 6.76 -11.49 6.82
C ASN A 47 6.27 -11.69 5.37
N SER A 48 5.09 -11.18 5.01
CA SER A 48 4.60 -11.19 3.63
C SER A 48 5.58 -10.46 2.69
N ILE A 49 5.83 -11.07 1.53
CA ILE A 49 6.67 -10.50 0.47
C ILE A 49 6.02 -9.22 -0.09
N GLU A 50 4.69 -9.20 -0.18
CA GLU A 50 3.89 -8.05 -0.62
C GLU A 50 4.08 -6.87 0.33
N ARG A 51 4.10 -7.14 1.64
CA ARG A 51 4.39 -6.13 2.67
C ARG A 51 5.79 -5.56 2.52
N ALA A 52 6.79 -6.42 2.34
CA ALA A 52 8.18 -5.99 2.15
C ALA A 52 8.34 -5.11 0.91
N LYS A 53 7.80 -5.52 -0.24
CA LYS A 53 7.82 -4.75 -1.48
C LYS A 53 7.17 -3.38 -1.31
N ALA A 54 5.97 -3.34 -0.71
CA ALA A 54 5.25 -2.09 -0.49
C ALA A 54 5.96 -1.17 0.51
N GLY A 55 6.58 -1.74 1.55
CA GLY A 55 7.37 -1.01 2.54
C GLY A 55 8.63 -0.37 1.93
N ILE A 56 9.37 -1.12 1.12
CA ILE A 56 10.55 -0.60 0.40
C ILE A 56 10.14 0.55 -0.52
N LYS A 57 9.08 0.36 -1.30
CA LYS A 57 8.57 1.40 -2.21
C LYS A 57 8.15 2.66 -1.45
N TYR A 58 7.50 2.50 -0.29
CA TYR A 58 7.12 3.60 0.58
C TYR A 58 8.31 4.37 1.13
N ILE A 59 9.34 3.67 1.61
CA ILE A 59 10.57 4.30 2.09
C ILE A 59 11.22 5.07 0.94
N LEU A 60 11.44 4.45 -0.21
CA LEU A 60 12.00 5.13 -1.39
C LEU A 60 11.22 6.39 -1.76
N TYR A 61 9.89 6.30 -1.83
CA TYR A 61 9.04 7.46 -2.13
C TYR A 61 9.19 8.57 -1.07
N SER A 62 9.26 8.22 0.20
CA SER A 62 9.43 9.19 1.29
C SER A 62 10.79 9.91 1.23
N PHE A 63 11.83 9.24 0.73
CA PHE A 63 13.14 9.85 0.51
C PHE A 63 13.17 10.72 -0.76
N THR A 64 12.50 10.30 -1.84
CA THR A 64 12.38 11.14 -3.05
C THR A 64 11.63 12.45 -2.79
N ALA A 65 10.67 12.46 -1.86
CA ALA A 65 9.98 13.68 -1.45
C ALA A 65 10.91 14.73 -0.80
N ASN A 66 12.09 14.31 -0.33
CA ASN A 66 13.14 15.18 0.21
C ASN A 66 14.23 15.53 -0.83
N GLY A 67 14.02 15.21 -2.12
CA GLY A 67 14.95 15.50 -3.21
C GLY A 67 16.07 14.47 -3.42
N HIS A 68 16.02 13.33 -2.72
CA HIS A 68 17.02 12.27 -2.86
C HIS A 68 16.70 11.33 -4.03
N THR A 69 17.69 11.05 -4.88
CA THR A 69 17.56 10.12 -6.02
C THR A 69 18.05 8.70 -5.70
N TYR A 70 18.66 8.49 -4.52
CA TYR A 70 19.11 7.19 -4.02
C TYR A 70 19.01 7.12 -2.49
N LEU A 71 18.99 5.91 -1.93
CA LEU A 71 19.25 5.69 -0.51
C LEU A 71 20.68 5.16 -0.33
N PRO A 72 21.52 5.77 0.51
CA PRO A 72 22.77 5.15 0.93
C PRO A 72 22.48 3.86 1.71
N MET A 73 23.32 2.85 1.50
CA MET A 73 23.20 1.52 2.10
C MET A 73 23.73 1.49 3.53
#